data_AF-A0A661JNW7-F1
#
_entry.id   AF-A0A661JNW7-F1
#
_cell.length_a   1.000
_cell.length_b   1.000
_cell.length_c   1.000
_cell.angle_alpha   90.00
_cell.angle_beta   90.00
_cell.angle_gamma   90.00
#
_symmetry.space_group_name_H-M   'P 1'
#
loop_
_entity.id
_entity.type
_entity.pdbx_description
1 polymer ?
#
loop_
_entity_poly.entity_id
_entity_poly.type
_entity_poly.pdbx_seq_one_letter_code
_entity_poly.pdbx_strand_id
1 'polypeptide(L)' 'MAEVIFSYWAGELVDNRGKGPEERKEPEKLRVPEEYRPGVPIKAFMGWDGLCVRDPAVSVVDMCRAYMEAV' A
#
# COMPACT_ATOMS: atom_id res chain seq x y z
N MET A 1 -9.73 9.31 -0.87
CA MET A 1 -8.66 9.19 -1.89
C MET A 1 -7.34 8.96 -1.16
N ALA A 2 -7.12 7.72 -0.72
CA ALA A 2 -5.87 7.32 -0.11
C ALA A 2 -4.77 7.15 -1.18
N GLU A 3 -3.95 8.19 -1.35
CA GLU A 3 -2.73 8.17 -2.15
C GLU A 3 -1.84 7.00 -1.70
N VAL A 4 -1.60 6.03 -2.59
CA VAL A 4 -0.65 4.95 -2.29
C VAL A 4 0.76 5.50 -2.52
N ILE A 5 1.55 5.48 -1.45
CA ILE A 5 2.89 6.05 -1.36
C ILE A 5 3.93 5.07 -1.90
N PHE A 6 3.86 3.79 -1.47
CA PHE A 6 4.87 2.81 -1.84
C PHE A 6 4.30 1.49 -2.38
N SER A 7 4.59 1.29 -3.67
CA SER A 7 4.46 0.08 -4.50
C SER A 7 3.09 -0.58 -4.56
N TYR A 8 2.82 -1.30 -5.64
CA TYR A 8 1.62 -2.10 -5.88
C TYR A 8 1.79 -2.89 -7.17
N TRP A 9 1.32 -4.13 -7.19
CA TRP A 9 1.49 -5.12 -8.25
C TRP A 9 0.29 -6.09 -8.17
N ALA A 10 -0.05 -6.85 -9.21
CA ALA A 10 0.19 -6.61 -10.63
C ALA A 10 -0.82 -5.59 -11.21
N GLY A 11 -1.79 -5.13 -10.41
CA GLY A 11 -2.68 -4.00 -10.73
C GLY A 11 -1.99 -2.64 -10.63
N GLU A 12 -0.76 -2.53 -11.14
CA GLU A 12 0.34 -1.60 -10.82
C GLU A 12 0.07 -0.22 -10.17
N LEU A 13 0.92 0.08 -9.18
CA LEU A 13 1.38 1.42 -8.84
C LEU A 13 2.81 1.35 -8.27
N VAL A 14 3.81 1.45 -9.13
CA VAL A 14 5.20 1.09 -8.81
C VAL A 14 6.01 2.25 -8.22
N ASP A 15 5.60 2.69 -7.01
CA ASP A 15 6.27 3.68 -6.14
C ASP A 15 6.03 5.17 -6.48
N ASN A 16 5.66 5.96 -5.46
CA ASN A 16 5.49 7.42 -5.50
C ASN A 16 6.45 8.17 -4.54
N ARG A 17 7.31 7.46 -3.80
CA ARG A 17 8.31 8.08 -2.91
C ARG A 17 9.28 8.95 -3.71
N GLY A 18 9.65 10.09 -3.13
CA GLY A 18 10.56 11.06 -3.75
C GLY A 18 9.96 11.92 -4.86
N LYS A 19 8.72 11.64 -5.31
CA LYS A 19 8.03 12.40 -6.36
C LYS A 19 7.27 13.60 -5.80
N GLY A 20 7.32 14.73 -6.52
CA GLY A 20 6.47 15.89 -6.24
C GLY A 20 4.99 15.58 -6.53
N PRO A 21 4.02 16.33 -5.96
CA PRO A 21 2.59 16.04 -6.10
C PRO A 21 2.13 15.81 -7.56
N GLU A 22 2.60 16.64 -8.49
CA GLU A 22 2.27 16.56 -9.93
C GLU A 22 2.84 15.32 -10.66
N GLU A 23 3.86 14.67 -10.08
CA GLU A 23 4.51 13.48 -10.65
C GLU A 23 3.97 12.17 -10.07
N ARG A 24 3.14 12.25 -9.02
CA ARG A 24 2.59 11.07 -8.36
C ARG A 24 1.43 10.51 -9.16
N LYS A 25 1.43 9.19 -9.29
CA LYS A 25 0.39 8.46 -9.99
C LYS A 25 -0.70 8.03 -9.01
N GLU A 26 -1.96 8.11 -9.42
CA GLU A 26 -3.04 7.45 -8.70
C GLU A 26 -3.02 5.93 -8.96
N PRO A 27 -3.34 5.09 -7.97
CA PRO A 27 -3.34 3.64 -8.13
C PRO A 27 -4.58 3.17 -8.91
N GLU A 28 -4.44 3.02 -10.22
CA GLU A 28 -5.44 2.34 -11.04
C GLU A 28 -5.73 0.93 -10.50
N LYS A 29 -6.99 0.49 -10.55
CA LYS A 29 -7.38 -0.91 -10.29
C LYS A 29 -7.04 -1.46 -8.89
N LEU A 30 -6.66 -0.61 -7.92
CA LEU A 30 -6.44 -0.98 -6.53
C LEU A 30 -7.68 -1.65 -5.90
N ARG A 31 -7.56 -2.93 -5.53
CA ARG A 31 -8.65 -3.72 -4.93
C ARG A 31 -8.66 -3.73 -3.40
N VAL A 32 -7.85 -2.90 -2.76
CA VAL A 32 -7.77 -2.79 -1.28
C VAL A 32 -8.72 -1.69 -0.81
N PRO A 33 -9.72 -1.96 0.05
CA PRO A 33 -10.65 -0.93 0.55
C PRO A 33 -9.94 0.14 1.38
N GLU A 34 -10.55 1.30 1.60
CA GLU A 34 -9.98 2.36 2.46
C GLU A 34 -9.96 1.95 3.94
N GLU A 35 -10.96 1.20 4.41
CA GLU A 35 -11.09 0.70 5.79
C GLU A 35 -11.21 -0.83 5.87
N TYR A 36 -10.78 -1.41 7.00
CA TYR A 36 -10.98 -2.83 7.33
C TYR A 36 -12.34 -3.08 8.01
N ARG A 37 -12.77 -2.13 8.82
CA ARG A 37 -14.10 -2.02 9.46
C ARG A 37 -14.34 -0.54 9.79
N PRO A 38 -15.59 -0.12 10.06
CA PRO A 38 -15.92 1.30 10.30
C PRO A 38 -14.96 1.98 11.29
N GLY A 39 -14.29 3.04 10.83
CA GLY A 39 -13.34 3.82 11.63
C GLY A 39 -11.96 3.19 11.84
N VAL A 40 -11.62 2.12 11.10
CA VAL A 40 -10.30 1.46 11.14
C VAL A 40 -9.68 1.48 9.73
N PRO A 41 -8.88 2.52 9.40
CA PRO A 41 -8.30 2.68 8.07
C PRO A 41 -7.20 1.65 7.80
N ILE A 42 -7.15 1.14 6.57
CA ILE A 42 -6.06 0.27 6.09
C ILE A 42 -4.87 1.16 5.73
N LYS A 43 -3.90 1.23 6.65
CA LYS A 43 -2.62 1.95 6.49
C LYS A 43 -1.69 1.31 5.46
N ALA A 44 -1.69 -0.01 5.39
CA ALA A 44 -0.95 -0.80 4.41
C ALA A 44 -1.54 -2.21 4.30
N PHE A 45 -1.21 -2.92 3.23
CA PHE A 45 -1.62 -4.30 2.95
C PHE A 45 -0.49 -5.06 2.23
N MET A 46 -0.39 -6.37 2.42
CA MET A 46 0.55 -7.26 1.73
C MET A 46 -0.15 -8.58 1.40
N GLY A 47 0.09 -9.09 0.20
CA GLY A 47 -0.39 -10.37 -0.28
C GLY A 47 0.60 -11.00 -1.26
N TRP A 48 0.17 -12.08 -1.92
CA TRP A 48 0.96 -12.74 -2.95
C TRP A 48 1.15 -11.86 -4.20
N ASP A 49 0.10 -11.13 -4.58
CA ASP A 49 0.11 -10.11 -5.64
C ASP A 49 0.44 -8.75 -5.02
N GLY A 50 1.70 -8.59 -4.63
CA GLY A 50 2.27 -7.33 -4.15
C GLY A 50 1.79 -6.83 -2.77
N LEU A 51 2.09 -5.55 -2.52
CA LEU A 51 1.78 -4.82 -1.29
C LEU A 51 1.31 -3.40 -1.64
N CYS A 52 0.62 -2.70 -0.73
CA CYS A 52 0.40 -1.26 -0.85
C CYS A 52 0.65 -0.55 0.48
N VAL A 53 1.25 0.64 0.46
CA VAL A 53 1.43 1.48 1.66
C VAL A 53 0.80 2.85 1.43
N ARG A 54 -0.03 3.31 2.37
CA ARG A 54 -0.72 4.62 2.38
C ARG A 54 -0.27 5.52 3.53
N ASP A 55 0.35 4.96 4.56
CA ASP A 55 0.85 5.69 5.73
C ASP A 55 2.40 5.57 5.78
N PRO A 56 3.15 6.69 5.74
CA PRO A 56 4.61 6.65 5.72
C PRO A 56 5.24 6.17 7.05
N ALA A 57 4.46 6.03 8.12
CA ALA A 57 4.93 5.45 9.39
C ALA A 57 5.00 3.91 9.38
N VAL A 58 4.53 3.24 8.30
CA VAL A 58 4.54 1.77 8.21
C VAL A 58 5.90 1.24 7.77
N SER A 59 6.44 0.29 8.54
CA SER A 59 7.66 -0.44 8.19
C SER A 59 7.36 -1.61 7.25
N VAL A 60 7.83 -1.52 5.99
CA VAL A 60 7.73 -2.61 5.01
C VAL A 60 8.48 -3.87 5.49
N VAL A 61 9.61 -3.72 6.18
CA VAL A 61 10.36 -4.85 6.75
C VAL A 61 9.54 -5.61 7.77
N ASP A 62 8.79 -4.88 8.62
CA ASP A 62 7.91 -5.50 9.61
C ASP A 62 6.68 -6.16 8.97
N MET A 63 6.13 -5.56 7.91
CA MET A 63 5.09 -6.20 7.09
C MET A 63 5.58 -7.53 6.49
N CYS A 64 6.80 -7.56 5.92
CA CYS A 64 7.38 -8.79 5.38
C CYS A 64 7.56 -9.84 6.47
N ARG A 65 8.07 -9.46 7.66
CA ARG A 65 8.19 -10.37 8.82
C ARG A 65 6.84 -10.96 9.20
N ALA A 66 5.82 -10.12 9.39
CA ALA A 66 4.48 -10.56 9.78
C ALA A 66 3.79 -11.43 8.72
N TYR A 67 4.04 -11.18 7.42
CA TYR A 67 3.54 -12.03 6.35
C TYR A 67 4.22 -13.42 6.38
N MET A 68 5.54 -13.49 6.57
CA MET A 68 6.28 -14.74 6.69
C MET A 68 5.95 -15.55 7.96
N GLU A 69 5.47 -14.89 9.03
CA GLU A 69 4.97 -15.56 10.24
C GLU A 69 3.56 -16.15 10.07
N ALA A 70 2.82 -15.71 9.05
CA ALA A 70 1.42 -16.08 8.82
C ALA A 70 1.20 -17.13 7.70
N VAL A 71 2.28 -17.60 7.06
CA VAL A 71 2.30 -18.52 5.90
C VAL A 71 3.02 -19.82 6.23
#